data_AF-A0A017HNX1-F1
#
_entry.id   AF-A0A017HNX1-F1
#
_cell.length_a   1.000
_cell.length_b   1.000
_cell.length_c   1.000
_cell.angle_alpha   90.00
_cell.angle_beta   90.00
_cell.angle_gamma   90.00
#
_symmetry.space_group_name_H-M   'P 1'
#
loop_
_entity.id
_entity.type
_entity.pdbx_description
1 polymer ?
#
loop_
_entity_poly.entity_id
_entity_poly.type
_entity_poly.pdbx_seq_one_letter_code
_entity_poly.pdbx_strand_id
1 'polypeptide(L)' 'MAACWRAWAAGDEDAAETAYAAFLPGALFGMQSLEHLAAYGKRVFGLRAGIAIHDRAPALRPGEAGLRLAARWAGA' A
#
# COMPACT_ATOMS: atom_id res chain seq x y z
N MET A 1 1.00 -9.39 3.39
CA MET A 1 0.29 -10.49 2.67
C MET A 1 1.02 -11.82 2.72
N ALA A 2 2.30 -11.93 2.32
CA ALA A 2 3.01 -13.22 2.35
C ALA A 2 3.04 -13.89 3.75
N ALA A 3 3.16 -13.10 4.83
CA ALA A 3 3.08 -13.61 6.20
C ALA A 3 1.68 -14.16 6.54
N CYS A 4 0.61 -13.41 6.21
CA CYS A 4 -0.78 -13.85 6.36
C CYS A 4 -1.04 -15.18 5.64
N TRP A 5 -0.62 -15.29 4.37
CA TRP A 5 -0.80 -16.52 3.60
C TRP A 5 -0.05 -17.70 4.21
N ARG A 6 1.19 -17.50 4.66
CA ARG A 6 1.97 -18.57 5.31
C ARG A 6 1.33 -19.06 6.60
N ALA A 7 0.84 -18.14 7.44
CA ALA A 7 0.15 -18.50 8.69
C ALA A 7 -1.13 -19.27 8.40
N TRP A 8 -1.94 -18.78 7.44
CA TRP A 8 -3.14 -19.48 6.98
C TRP A 8 -2.83 -20.89 6.45
N ALA A 9 -1.80 -21.03 5.61
CA ALA A 9 -1.37 -22.32 5.07
C ALA A 9 -0.85 -23.29 6.14
N ALA A 10 -0.40 -22.79 7.29
CA ALA A 10 0.03 -23.57 8.45
C ALA A 10 -1.12 -23.91 9.41
N GLY A 11 -2.34 -23.42 9.16
CA GLY A 11 -3.49 -23.57 10.07
C GLY A 11 -3.44 -22.66 11.31
N ASP A 12 -2.55 -21.68 11.33
CA ASP A 12 -2.46 -20.68 12.40
C ASP A 12 -3.32 -19.46 12.03
N GLU A 13 -4.62 -19.58 12.31
CA GLU A 13 -5.62 -18.56 11.97
C GLU A 13 -5.40 -17.24 12.72
N ASP A 14 -5.01 -17.30 14.00
CA ASP A 14 -4.74 -16.10 14.83
C ASP A 14 -3.57 -15.28 14.27
N ALA A 15 -2.48 -15.95 13.87
CA ALA A 15 -1.35 -15.28 13.24
C ALA A 15 -1.71 -14.75 11.84
N ALA A 16 -2.57 -15.45 11.10
CA ALA A 16 -3.06 -14.98 9.81
C ALA A 16 -3.89 -13.70 9.96
N GLU A 17 -4.83 -13.67 10.91
CA GLU A 17 -5.66 -12.50 11.20
C GLU A 17 -4.81 -11.32 11.67
N THR A 18 -3.85 -11.55 12.57
CA THR A 18 -2.90 -10.53 13.02
C THR A 18 -2.13 -9.92 11.85
N ALA A 19 -1.61 -10.77 10.95
CA ALA A 19 -0.87 -10.32 9.78
C ALA A 19 -1.77 -9.60 8.75
N TYR A 20 -3.03 -10.00 8.63
CA TYR A 20 -4.01 -9.34 7.78
C TYR A 20 -4.39 -7.96 8.34
N ALA A 21 -4.68 -7.87 9.63
CA ALA A 21 -5.02 -6.63 10.32
C ALA A 21 -3.90 -5.58 10.21
N ALA A 22 -2.63 -6.00 10.28
CA ALA A 22 -1.50 -5.11 10.09
C ALA A 22 -1.38 -4.57 8.65
N PHE A 23 -1.79 -5.35 7.65
CA PHE A 23 -1.72 -4.98 6.23
C PHE A 23 -2.94 -4.15 5.76
N LEU A 24 -4.12 -4.47 6.28
CA LEU A 24 -5.41 -3.98 5.80
C LEU A 24 -5.50 -2.45 5.65
N PRO A 25 -5.04 -1.63 6.62
CA PRO A 25 -5.21 -0.17 6.48
C PRO A 25 -4.39 0.42 5.33
N GLY A 26 -3.23 -0.18 5.00
CA GLY A 26 -2.44 0.21 3.83
C GLY A 26 -3.10 -0.16 2.51
N ALA A 27 -3.75 -1.33 2.46
CA ALA A 27 -4.55 -1.74 1.32
C ALA A 27 -5.77 -0.83 1.13
N LEU A 28 -6.49 -0.50 2.20
CA LEU A 28 -7.64 0.41 2.16
C LEU A 28 -7.24 1.82 1.72
N PHE A 29 -6.07 2.31 2.14
CA PHE A 29 -5.53 3.56 1.62
C PHE A 29 -5.37 3.51 0.10
N GLY A 30 -4.72 2.47 -0.45
CA GLY A 30 -4.45 2.37 -1.88
C GLY A 30 -5.67 2.08 -2.75
N MET A 31 -6.62 1.28 -2.25
CA MET A 31 -7.71 0.69 -3.04
C MET A 31 -9.01 1.50 -3.07
N GLN A 32 -8.97 2.80 -2.76
CA GLN A 32 -10.17 3.66 -2.75
C GLN A 32 -10.81 3.85 -4.13
N SER A 33 -9.99 3.86 -5.19
CA SER A 33 -10.40 3.83 -6.60
C SER A 33 -9.22 3.37 -7.47
N LEU A 34 -9.43 3.09 -8.75
CA LEU A 34 -8.35 2.73 -9.67
C LEU A 34 -7.36 3.90 -9.87
N GLU A 35 -7.86 5.12 -9.96
CA GLU A 35 -7.05 6.34 -10.08
C GLU A 35 -6.23 6.57 -8.80
N HIS A 36 -6.84 6.32 -7.63
CA HIS A 36 -6.15 6.41 -6.34
C HIS A 36 -5.02 5.38 -6.25
N LEU A 37 -5.31 4.13 -6.63
CA LEU A 37 -4.33 3.05 -6.66
C LEU A 37 -3.17 3.38 -7.61
N ALA A 38 -3.49 3.82 -8.83
CA ALA A 38 -2.50 4.20 -9.83
C ALA A 38 -1.65 5.40 -9.39
N ALA A 39 -2.22 6.36 -8.67
CA ALA A 39 -1.49 7.51 -8.17
C ALA A 39 -0.61 7.17 -6.96
N TYR A 40 -1.16 6.54 -5.93
CA TYR A 40 -0.47 6.36 -4.65
C TYR A 40 0.26 5.03 -4.52
N GLY A 41 -0.22 3.94 -5.15
CA GLY A 41 0.44 2.64 -5.09
C GLY A 41 1.87 2.68 -5.66
N LYS A 42 2.05 3.32 -6.82
CA LYS A 42 3.39 3.53 -7.39
C LYS A 42 4.28 4.45 -6.56
N ARG A 43 3.71 5.39 -5.80
CA ARG A 43 4.46 6.29 -4.91
C ARG A 43 4.95 5.55 -3.66
N VAL A 44 4.09 4.73 -3.05
CA VAL A 44 4.50 3.83 -1.96
C VAL A 44 5.63 2.92 -2.43
N PHE A 45 5.49 2.31 -3.61
CA PHE A 45 6.55 1.49 -4.20
C PHE A 45 7.83 2.28 -4.49
N GLY A 46 7.71 3.44 -5.15
CA GLY A 46 8.85 4.29 -5.51
C GLY A 46 9.65 4.76 -4.30
N LEU A 47 8.98 5.16 -3.21
CA LEU A 47 9.62 5.52 -1.94
C LEU A 47 10.38 4.32 -1.33
N ARG A 48 9.77 3.13 -1.34
CA ARG A 48 10.43 1.90 -0.84
C ARG A 48 11.63 1.49 -1.67
N ALA A 49 11.55 1.67 -2.98
CA ALA A 49 12.58 1.23 -3.93
C ALA A 49 13.64 2.31 -4.22
N GLY A 50 13.45 3.56 -3.75
CA GLY A 50 14.31 4.68 -4.09
C GLY A 50 14.21 5.12 -5.56
N ILE A 51 13.04 4.91 -6.19
CA ILE A 51 12.82 5.19 -7.62
C ILE A 51 11.90 6.42 -7.77
N ALA A 52 12.30 7.35 -8.62
CA ALA A 52 11.49 8.51 -8.96
C ALA A 52 10.22 8.11 -9.73
N ILE A 53 9.08 8.67 -9.33
CA ILE A 53 7.78 8.38 -9.93
C ILE A 53 7.32 9.54 -10.81
N HIS A 54 6.93 9.21 -12.03
CA HIS A 54 6.35 10.14 -12.98
C HIS A 54 4.90 9.76 -13.32
N ASP A 55 4.04 10.75 -13.48
CA ASP A 55 2.64 10.55 -13.90
C ASP A 55 2.51 10.73 -15.41
N ARG A 56 1.85 9.78 -16.07
CA ARG A 56 1.37 9.94 -17.44
C ARG A 56 -0.06 10.47 -17.41
N ALA A 57 -0.34 11.54 -18.15
CA ALA A 57 -1.69 12.10 -18.22
C ALA A 57 -2.64 11.19 -19.02
N PRO A 58 -3.94 11.13 -18.66
CA PRO A 58 -4.56 11.77 -17.49
C PRO A 58 -4.20 11.04 -16.17
N ALA A 59 -4.00 11.80 -15.09
CA ALA A 59 -3.66 11.25 -13.77
C ALA A 59 -4.25 12.08 -12.64
N LEU A 60 -4.64 11.40 -11.55
CA LEU A 60 -4.97 12.03 -10.28
C LEU A 60 -3.73 12.74 -9.74
N ARG A 61 -3.83 14.06 -9.51
CA ARG A 61 -2.77 14.83 -8.86
C ARG A 61 -2.81 14.57 -7.35
N PRO A 62 -1.72 14.09 -6.74
CA PRO A 62 -1.73 13.82 -5.32
C PRO A 62 -1.77 15.12 -4.52
N GLY A 63 -2.59 15.15 -3.48
CA GLY A 63 -2.56 16.22 -2.49
C GLY A 63 -1.49 15.94 -1.41
N GLU A 64 -1.16 16.96 -0.62
CA GLU A 64 -0.15 16.86 0.44
C GLU A 64 -0.47 15.75 1.46
N ALA A 65 -1.73 15.64 1.89
CA ALA A 65 -2.16 14.60 2.82
C ALA A 65 -1.94 13.18 2.28
N GLY A 66 -2.22 12.96 0.98
CA GLY A 66 -1.99 11.68 0.34
C GLY A 66 -0.51 11.34 0.20
N LEU A 67 0.35 12.34 -0.04
CA LEU A 67 1.80 12.15 -0.06
C LEU A 67 2.34 11.74 1.32
N ARG A 68 1.88 12.37 2.40
CA ARG A 68 2.25 11.98 3.77
C ARG A 68 1.81 10.55 4.10
N LEU A 69 0.59 10.16 3.71
CA LEU A 69 0.12 8.80 3.90
C LEU A 69 0.91 7.78 3.06
N ALA A 70 1.30 8.14 1.83
CA ALA A 70 2.15 7.30 1.00
C ALA A 70 3.54 7.08 1.63
N ALA A 71 4.14 8.10 2.25
CA ALA A 71 5.39 7.95 3.00
C ALA A 71 5.23 7.02 4.20
N ARG A 72 4.19 7.23 5.02
CA ARG A 72 3.86 6.34 6.14
C ARG A 72 3.77 4.88 5.72
N TRP A 73 3.07 4.58 4.62
CA TRP A 73 2.91 3.21 4.13
C TRP A 73 4.14 2.66 3.39
N ALA A 74 5.04 3.52 2.92
CA ALA A 74 6.35 3.11 2.45
C ALA A 74 7.23 2.63 3.61
N GLY A 75 7.00 3.12 4.82
CA GLY A 75 7.90 2.94 5.97
C GLY A 75 9.05 3.94 5.96
N ALA A 76 8.82 5.12 5.38
CA ALA A 76 9.75 6.24 5.26
C ALA A 76 9.31 7.42 6.15
#